data_AF-A0A0P7AWY3-F1
#
_entry.id   AF-A0A0P7AWY3-F1
#
_cell.length_a   1.000
_cell.length_b   1.000
_cell.length_c   1.000
_cell.angle_alpha   90.00
_cell.angle_beta   90.00
_cell.angle_gamma   90.00
#
_symmetry.space_group_name_H-M   'P 1'
#
loop_
_entity.id
_entity.type
_entity.pdbx_description
1 polymer ?
#
loop_
_entity_poly.entity_id
_entity_poly.type
_entity_poly.pdbx_seq_one_letter_code
_entity_poly.pdbx_strand_id
1 'polypeptide(L)'
;MGRVMDVSLFVEADDCGMEAAAGLLEAGMENHCCGDETFTLQGQEDLLHDYQDISLGQQQFFVAFAAAFLPYFFTEPTTLDVNWDYPPPLLVHDVQVWHQVFLI
;
A
#
# COMPACT_ATOMS: atom_id res chain seq x y z
N MET A 1 23.24 18.62 16.24
CA MET A 1 22.16 18.41 15.26
C MET A 1 21.81 16.93 15.29
N GLY A 2 20.60 16.57 15.69
CA GLY A 2 20.14 15.17 15.79
C GLY A 2 19.77 14.58 14.42
N ARG A 3 19.78 13.25 14.32
CA ARG A 3 19.32 12.49 13.16
C ARG A 3 18.29 11.46 13.64
N VAL A 4 17.28 11.17 12.83
CA VAL A 4 16.28 10.12 13.13
C VAL A 4 16.96 8.75 13.05
N MET A 5 16.76 7.92 14.07
CA MET A 5 17.36 6.59 14.14
C MET A 5 16.39 5.51 13.65
N ASP A 6 15.13 5.56 14.09
CA ASP A 6 14.06 4.67 13.63
C ASP A 6 12.70 5.38 13.57
N VAL A 7 11.78 4.86 12.75
CA VAL A 7 10.40 5.33 12.63
C VAL A 7 9.47 4.14 12.47
N SER A 8 8.50 4.04 13.38
CA SER A 8 7.41 3.08 13.30
C SER A 8 6.06 3.78 13.16
N LEU A 9 5.08 3.04 12.64
CA LEU A 9 3.69 3.48 12.55
C LEU A 9 2.83 2.46 13.30
N PHE A 10 1.91 2.94 14.14
CA PHE A 10 0.97 2.14 14.96
C PHE A 10 1.59 1.26 16.05
N VAL A 11 2.91 1.16 16.12
CA VAL A 11 3.67 0.40 17.12
C VAL A 11 4.87 1.22 17.58
N GLU A 12 5.51 0.82 18.68
CA GLU A 12 6.77 1.43 19.12
C GLU A 12 7.88 1.20 18.10
N ALA A 13 8.80 2.15 18.01
CA ALA A 13 9.98 2.06 17.15
C ALA A 13 10.97 1.06 17.76
N ASP A 14 11.64 0.29 16.91
CA ASP A 14 12.61 -0.69 17.38
C ASP A 14 13.83 0.05 17.95
N ASP A 15 14.20 -0.28 19.19
CA ASP A 15 15.43 0.22 19.76
C ASP A 15 16.65 -0.43 19.09
N CYS A 16 17.73 0.34 18.90
CA CYS A 16 19.01 -0.20 18.41
C CYS A 16 19.86 -0.77 19.56
N GLY A 17 19.24 -1.30 20.62
CA GLY A 17 19.92 -1.81 21.80
C GLY A 17 20.66 -0.75 22.63
N MET A 18 20.29 0.54 22.49
CA MET A 18 20.95 1.63 23.24
C MET A 18 20.76 1.50 24.75
N GLU A 19 19.61 1.02 25.22
CA GLU A 19 19.39 0.77 26.65
C GLU A 19 20.29 -0.36 27.19
N ALA A 20 20.48 -1.43 26.39
CA ALA A 20 21.38 -2.52 26.76
C ALA A 20 22.85 -2.07 26.80
N ALA A 21 23.25 -1.16 25.92
CA ALA A 21 24.59 -0.55 25.93
C ALA A 21 24.78 0.40 27.12
N ALA A 22 23.75 1.17 27.50
CA ALA A 22 23.80 2.09 28.63
C ALA A 22 23.99 1.39 29.99
N GLY A 23 23.41 0.18 30.15
CA GLY A 23 23.58 -0.62 31.38
C GLY A 23 24.97 -1.24 31.56
N LEU A 24 25.76 -1.37 30.49
CA LEU A 24 27.12 -1.94 30.51
C LEU A 24 28.22 -0.89 30.75
N LEU A 25 27.93 0.39 30.49
CA LEU A 25 28.82 1.50 30.76
C LEU A 25 28.51 2.04 32.16
N GLU A 26 29.37 1.72 33.12
CA GLU A 26 29.28 2.19 34.51
C GLU A 26 28.94 3.70 34.58
N ALA A 27 27.78 4.00 35.16
CA ALA A 27 27.36 5.26 35.76
C ALA A 27 27.94 6.54 35.10
N GLY A 28 27.24 7.10 34.11
CA GLY A 28 27.45 8.51 33.80
C GLY A 28 27.16 8.99 32.37
N MET A 29 26.70 8.14 31.45
CA MET A 29 26.05 8.66 30.25
C MET A 29 24.57 8.83 30.56
N GLU A 30 24.20 9.97 31.17
CA GLU A 30 22.84 10.46 31.04
C GLU A 30 22.49 10.45 29.55
N ASN A 31 21.38 9.80 29.17
CA ASN A 31 20.90 9.61 27.80
C ASN A 31 20.50 10.96 27.16
N HIS A 32 21.41 11.92 27.06
CA HIS A 32 21.13 13.28 26.58
C HIS A 32 21.09 13.39 25.05
N CYS A 33 21.34 12.30 24.31
CA CYS A 33 21.50 12.37 22.85
C CYS A 33 20.35 11.78 22.03
N CYS A 34 19.50 10.95 22.62
CA CYS A 34 18.43 10.26 21.91
C CYS A 34 17.19 10.24 22.80
N GLY A 35 16.08 10.78 22.28
CA GLY A 35 14.78 10.75 22.92
C GLY A 35 13.74 10.27 21.92
N ASP A 36 12.78 9.51 22.42
CA ASP A 36 11.67 9.01 21.62
C ASP A 36 10.59 10.08 21.55
N GLU A 37 10.16 10.38 20.33
CA GLU A 37 9.13 11.37 20.05
C GLU A 37 7.95 10.64 19.40
N THR A 38 6.76 10.83 19.94
CA THR A 38 5.52 10.30 19.35
C THR A 38 4.61 11.45 18.97
N PHE A 39 4.02 11.36 17.79
CA PHE A 39 3.04 12.33 17.33
C PHE A 39 1.83 11.62 16.75
N THR A 40 0.66 12.18 17.02
CA THR A 40 -0.60 11.69 16.47
C THR A 40 -1.10 12.66 15.42
N LEU A 41 -1.36 12.16 14.22
CA LEU A 41 -2.02 12.92 13.17
C LEU A 41 -3.49 12.54 13.14
N GLN A 42 -4.37 13.53 13.08
CA GLN A 42 -5.80 13.28 12.87
C GLN A 42 -6.00 12.81 11.43
N GLY A 43 -6.51 11.59 11.27
CA GLY A 43 -6.89 11.04 9.97
C GLY A 43 -8.08 11.80 9.38
N GLN A 44 -8.19 11.78 8.06
CA GLN A 44 -9.34 12.36 7.36
C GLN A 44 -10.62 11.55 7.63
N GLU A 45 -11.71 12.21 8.05
CA GLU A 45 -13.01 11.57 8.23
C GLU A 45 -13.73 11.36 6.89
N ASP A 46 -13.67 12.36 6.01
CA ASP A 46 -14.21 12.28 4.66
C ASP A 46 -13.08 12.20 3.63
N LEU A 47 -13.09 11.14 2.80
CA LEU A 47 -12.18 11.00 1.67
C LEU A 47 -12.67 11.85 0.48
N LEU A 48 -12.70 13.17 0.64
CA LEU A 48 -12.92 14.12 -0.46
C LEU A 48 -11.64 14.16 -1.32
N HIS A 49 -11.46 13.18 -2.19
CA HIS A 49 -10.50 13.31 -3.28
C HIS A 49 -11.02 14.36 -4.25
N ASP A 50 -10.38 15.53 -4.23
CA ASP A 50 -10.60 16.49 -5.30
C ASP A 50 -9.81 16.02 -6.54
N TYR A 51 -10.46 15.21 -7.39
CA TYR A 51 -9.89 14.82 -8.68
C TYR A 51 -9.68 16.03 -9.62
N GLN A 52 -10.06 17.24 -9.21
CA GLN A 52 -9.93 18.47 -10.00
C GLN A 52 -8.50 19.04 -9.99
N ASP A 53 -7.59 18.55 -9.13
CA ASP A 53 -6.20 19.05 -9.04
C ASP A 53 -5.23 18.46 -10.09
N ILE A 54 -5.73 17.75 -11.11
CA ILE A 54 -4.87 17.24 -12.19
C ILE A 54 -4.64 18.35 -13.21
N SER A 55 -3.44 18.93 -13.20
CA SER A 55 -3.04 19.94 -14.18
C SER A 55 -3.05 19.40 -15.61
N LEU A 56 -3.21 20.29 -16.59
CA LEU A 56 -3.22 19.92 -18.02
C LEU A 56 -1.96 19.16 -18.44
N GLY A 57 -0.78 19.50 -17.88
CA GLY A 57 0.47 18.79 -18.16
C GLY A 57 0.48 17.35 -17.64
N GLN A 58 -0.09 17.11 -16.45
CA GLN A 58 -0.24 15.76 -15.90
C GLN A 58 -1.24 14.94 -16.72
N GLN A 59 -2.35 15.54 -17.17
CA GLN A 59 -3.30 14.87 -18.07
C GLN A 59 -2.63 14.44 -19.38
N GLN A 60 -1.86 15.34 -20.00
CA GLN A 60 -1.10 15.03 -21.22
C GLN A 60 -0.10 13.90 -20.99
N PHE A 61 0.61 13.92 -19.86
CA PHE A 61 1.52 12.84 -19.49
C PHE A 61 0.79 11.51 -19.33
N PHE A 62 -0.34 11.46 -18.61
CA PHE A 62 -1.11 10.23 -18.42
C PHE A 62 -1.65 9.68 -19.74
N VAL A 63 -2.14 10.54 -20.64
CA VAL A 63 -2.59 10.13 -21.97
C VAL A 63 -1.44 9.54 -22.78
N ALA A 64 -0.28 10.21 -22.82
CA ALA A 64 0.88 9.73 -23.56
C ALA A 64 1.42 8.42 -22.97
N PHE A 65 1.50 8.33 -21.64
CA PHE A 65 1.93 7.12 -20.92
C PHE A 65 0.97 5.95 -21.20
N ALA A 66 -0.33 6.16 -21.04
CA ALA A 66 -1.33 5.11 -21.29
C ALA A 66 -1.31 4.67 -22.76
N ALA A 67 -1.25 5.59 -23.72
CA ALA A 67 -1.16 5.26 -25.14
C ALA A 67 0.10 4.46 -25.48
N ALA A 68 1.23 4.75 -24.82
CA ALA A 68 2.47 4.01 -25.01
C ALA A 68 2.44 2.62 -24.36
N PHE A 69 1.86 2.48 -23.16
CA PHE A 69 1.98 1.27 -22.36
C PHE A 69 0.79 0.30 -22.50
N LEU A 70 -0.45 0.78 -22.62
CA LEU A 70 -1.64 -0.08 -22.70
C LEU A 70 -1.56 -1.14 -23.81
N PRO A 71 -1.08 -0.84 -25.03
CA PRO A 71 -0.97 -1.85 -26.08
C PRO A 71 -0.08 -3.05 -25.74
N TYR A 72 0.88 -2.90 -24.82
CA TYR A 72 1.74 -4.00 -24.36
C TYR A 72 1.03 -4.92 -23.37
N PHE A 73 0.01 -4.44 -22.66
CA PHE A 73 -0.79 -5.24 -21.72
C PHE A 73 -2.04 -5.82 -22.37
N PHE A 74 -2.62 -5.10 -23.34
CA PHE A 74 -3.78 -5.54 -24.11
C PHE A 74 -3.31 -6.07 -25.46
N THR A 75 -2.75 -7.27 -25.46
CA THR A 75 -2.66 -8.07 -26.69
C THR A 75 -4.06 -8.53 -27.07
N GLU A 76 -4.38 -8.54 -28.36
CA GLU A 76 -5.66 -9.07 -28.85
C GLU A 76 -5.92 -10.44 -28.23
N PRO A 77 -7.14 -10.73 -27.73
CA PRO A 77 -7.51 -12.10 -27.43
C PRO A 77 -7.34 -12.84 -28.75
N THR A 78 -6.30 -13.67 -28.84
CA THR A 78 -6.10 -14.63 -29.92
C THR A 78 -7.26 -15.59 -29.80
N THR A 79 -8.40 -15.24 -30.42
CA THR A 79 -9.65 -15.99 -30.48
C THR A 79 -9.70 -17.03 -29.37
N LEU A 80 -9.83 -16.56 -28.12
CA LEU A 80 -9.96 -17.46 -26.98
C LEU A 80 -11.06 -18.42 -27.39
N ASP A 81 -10.73 -19.71 -27.46
CA ASP A 81 -11.70 -20.78 -27.65
C ASP A 81 -12.87 -20.41 -26.75
N VAL A 82 -13.93 -19.92 -27.39
CA VAL A 82 -15.17 -19.63 -26.70
C VAL A 82 -15.56 -21.01 -26.26
N ASN A 83 -15.42 -21.30 -24.98
CA ASN A 83 -15.81 -22.59 -24.44
C ASN A 83 -17.29 -22.75 -24.81
N TRP A 84 -17.57 -23.43 -25.93
CA TRP A 84 -18.89 -23.45 -26.56
C TRP A 84 -19.89 -24.10 -25.61
N ASP A 85 -19.38 -24.92 -24.69
CA ASP A 85 -20.13 -25.56 -23.62
C ASP A 85 -20.47 -24.62 -22.45
N TYR A 86 -19.91 -23.40 -22.41
CA TYR A 86 -20.10 -22.45 -21.29
C TYR A 86 -20.11 -20.96 -21.71
N PRO A 87 -21.14 -20.50 -22.46
CA PRO A 87 -21.30 -19.08 -22.78
C PRO A 87 -21.72 -18.26 -21.55
N PRO A 88 -21.06 -17.11 -21.27
CA PRO A 88 -21.46 -16.23 -20.17
C PRO A 88 -22.81 -15.53 -20.43
N PRO A 89 -23.74 -15.46 -19.45
CA PRO A 89 -23.83 -16.26 -18.24
C PRO A 89 -25.02 -17.24 -18.28
N LEU A 90 -24.71 -18.53 -18.38
CA LEU A 90 -25.52 -19.60 -17.77
C LEU A 90 -24.67 -20.29 -16.70
N LEU A 91 -24.98 -20.00 -15.43
CA LEU A 91 -24.41 -20.72 -14.30
C LEU A 91 -25.01 -22.14 -14.29
N VAL A 92 -24.28 -23.15 -14.78
CA VAL A 92 -24.77 -24.55 -14.77
C VAL A 92 -24.77 -25.10 -13.34
N HIS A 93 -23.88 -24.59 -12.48
CA HIS A 93 -23.80 -24.94 -11.06
C HIS A 93 -23.50 -23.71 -10.19
N ASP A 94 -23.93 -23.79 -8.93
CA ASP A 94 -23.63 -22.77 -7.94
C ASP A 94 -22.15 -22.84 -7.53
N VAL A 95 -21.36 -21.89 -8.04
CA VAL A 95 -19.92 -21.79 -7.78
C VAL A 95 -19.61 -21.47 -6.31
N GLN A 96 -20.50 -20.78 -5.60
CA GLN A 96 -20.30 -20.47 -4.18
C GLN A 96 -20.41 -21.74 -3.34
N VAL A 97 -21.37 -22.60 -3.65
CA VAL A 97 -21.51 -23.92 -3.03
C VAL A 97 -20.33 -24.83 -3.37
N TRP A 98 -19.93 -24.89 -4.65
CA TRP A 98 -18.80 -25.73 -5.10
C TRP A 98 -17.48 -25.37 -4.43
N HIS A 99 -17.23 -24.07 -4.28
CA HIS A 99 -16.00 -23.56 -3.66
C HIS A 99 -16.13 -23.31 -2.15
N GLN A 100 -17.30 -23.60 -1.56
CA GLN A 100 -17.60 -23.34 -0.14
C GLN A 100 -17.30 -21.89 0.29
N VAL A 101 -17.53 -20.92 -0.61
CA VAL A 101 -17.35 -19.49 -0.35
C VAL A 101 -18.70 -18.88 -0.08
N PHE A 102 -19.00 -18.64 1.20
CA PHE A 102 -20.23 -17.99 1.63
C PHE A 102 -19.92 -16.58 2.12
N LEU A 103 -20.76 -15.61 1.72
CA LEU A 103 -20.78 -14.31 2.37
C LEU A 103 -21.37 -14.51 3.78
N ILE A 104 -20.66 -14.04 4.79
CA ILE A 104 -21.11 -14.01 6.20
C ILE A 104 -21.94 -12.75 6.42
#